data_AF-A0A1Z8VUN3-F1
#
_entry.id   AF-A0A1Z8VUN3-F1
#
_cell.length_a   1.000
_cell.length_b   1.000
_cell.length_c   1.000
_cell.angle_alpha   90.00
_cell.angle_beta   90.00
_cell.angle_gamma   90.00
#
_symmetry.space_group_name_H-M   'P 1'
#
loop_
_entity.id
_entity.type
_entity.pdbx_description
1 polymer ?
#
loop_
_entity_poly.entity_id
_entity_poly.type
_entity_poly.pdbx_seq_one_letter_code
_entity_poly.pdbx_strand_id
1 'polypeptide(L)' 'MEILHGRTQKKLINLPEEWEKLVDLSTVTVHLTEVGANQGLIVKRVQGLEVHLQTKGLPVDCYYMIVGDLLDTKE' A
#
# COMPACT_ATOMS: atom_id res chain seq x y z
N MET A 1 -6.67 11.68 8.13
CA MET A 1 -6.06 10.36 7.88
C MET A 1 -6.99 9.64 6.92
N GLU A 2 -6.48 9.26 5.76
CA GLU A 2 -7.21 8.49 4.74
C GLU A 2 -6.80 7.02 4.81
N ILE A 3 -7.75 6.12 4.52
CA ILE A 3 -7.53 4.68 4.58
C ILE A 3 -8.00 4.03 3.28
N LEU A 4 -7.10 3.26 2.66
CA LEU A 4 -7.39 2.42 1.51
C LEU A 4 -7.19 0.96 1.91
N HIS A 5 -8.21 0.12 1.71
CA HIS A 5 -8.11 -1.30 2.01
C HIS A 5 -8.63 -2.14 0.85
N GLY A 6 -8.10 -3.35 0.70
CA GLY A 6 -8.48 -4.24 -0.38
C GLY A 6 -7.76 -5.57 -0.35
N ARG A 7 -7.96 -6.36 -1.41
CA ARG A 7 -7.23 -7.59 -1.69
C ARG A 7 -6.54 -7.47 -3.05
N THR A 8 -5.33 -7.99 -3.16
CA THR A 8 -4.60 -8.03 -4.43
C THR A 8 -3.95 -9.39 -4.64
N GLN A 9 -3.86 -9.78 -5.91
CA GLN A 9 -3.03 -10.90 -6.39
C GLN A 9 -1.86 -10.39 -7.25
N LYS A 10 -1.63 -9.07 -7.26
CA LYS A 10 -0.61 -8.39 -8.05
C LYS A 10 0.51 -7.88 -7.15
N LYS A 11 1.71 -7.75 -7.71
CA LYS A 11 2.88 -7.16 -7.04
C LYS A 11 2.85 -5.63 -6.98
N LEU A 12 1.83 -5.00 -7.55
CA LEU A 12 1.67 -3.55 -7.60
C LEU A 12 0.28 -3.20 -7.09
N ILE A 13 0.22 -2.28 -6.13
CA ILE A 13 -1.00 -1.62 -5.69
C ILE A 13 -0.86 -0.15 -6.09
N ASN A 14 -1.81 0.34 -6.90
CA ASN A 14 -1.89 1.75 -7.27
C ASN A 14 -2.80 2.45 -6.25
N LEU A 15 -2.29 3.53 -5.67
CA LEU A 15 -3.07 4.44 -4.84
C LEU A 15 -3.94 5.33 -5.74
N PRO A 16 -5.06 5.87 -5.22
CA PRO A 16 -5.90 6.79 -5.97
C PRO A 16 -5.13 8.05 -6.39
N GLU A 17 -5.40 8.56 -7.59
CA GLU A 17 -4.73 9.77 -8.11
C GLU A 17 -4.98 10.99 -7.21
N GLU A 18 -6.12 11.03 -6.52
CA GLU A 18 -6.48 12.11 -5.60
C GLU A 18 -5.51 12.23 -4.41
N TRP A 19 -4.83 11.14 -4.03
CA TRP A 19 -3.89 11.13 -2.91
C TRP A 19 -2.69 12.05 -3.15
N GLU A 20 -2.31 12.33 -4.41
CA GLU A 20 -1.25 13.30 -4.73
C GLU A 20 -1.53 14.71 -4.19
N LYS A 21 -2.81 15.06 -4.01
CA LYS A 21 -3.24 16.41 -3.60
C LYS A 21 -3.82 16.46 -2.18
N LEU A 22 -4.12 15.30 -1.59
CA LEU A 22 -4.84 15.21 -0.33
C LEU A 22 -3.98 14.60 0.79
N VAL A 23 -3.05 13.71 0.46
CA VAL A 23 -2.30 12.90 1.41
C VAL A 23 -0.82 13.25 1.36
N ASP A 24 -0.18 13.38 2.53
CA ASP A 24 1.27 13.44 2.59
C ASP A 24 1.82 12.04 2.30
N LEU A 25 2.25 11.82 1.05
CA LEU A 25 2.75 10.53 0.58
C LEU A 25 3.98 10.02 1.36
N SER A 26 4.68 10.88 2.10
CA SER A 26 5.80 10.47 2.95
C SER A 26 5.36 9.75 4.24
N THR A 27 4.10 9.90 4.64
CA THR A 27 3.50 9.30 5.84
C THR A 27 2.86 7.93 5.58
N VAL A 28 2.83 7.50 4.32
CA VAL A 28 2.12 6.30 3.89
C VAL A 28 2.65 5.06 4.60
N THR A 29 1.77 4.42 5.34
CA THR A 29 2.02 3.17 6.07
C THR A 29 1.20 2.04 5.44
N VAL A 30 1.84 0.90 5.21
CA VAL A 30 1.23 -0.26 4.54
C VAL A 30 1.25 -1.47 5.46
N HIS A 31 0.08 -2.03 5.72
CA HIS A 31 -0.10 -3.31 6.40
C HIS A 31 -0.55 -4.36 5.39
N LEU A 32 0.06 -5.55 5.47
CA LEU A 32 -0.23 -6.67 4.58
C LEU A 32 -0.60 -7.91 5.40
N THR A 33 -1.59 -8.66 4.92
CA THR A 33 -2.01 -9.93 5.51
C THR A 33 -2.07 -10.98 4.40
N GLU A 34 -1.17 -11.96 4.46
CA GLU A 34 -1.11 -13.07 3.52
C GLU A 34 -2.36 -13.96 3.60
N VAL A 35 -2.75 -14.56 2.48
CA VAL A 35 -3.88 -15.50 2.40
C VAL A 35 -3.38 -16.90 2.05
N GLY A 36 -3.78 -17.89 2.86
CA GLY A 36 -3.56 -19.32 2.60
C GLY A 36 -2.22 -19.86 3.11
N ALA A 37 -1.09 -19.37 2.63
CA ALA A 37 0.25 -19.84 3.00
C ALA A 37 1.21 -18.67 3.24
N ASN A 38 2.32 -18.92 3.95
CA ASN A 38 3.36 -17.93 4.14
C ASN A 38 4.12 -17.73 2.81
N GLN A 39 3.94 -16.55 2.20
CA GLN A 39 4.49 -16.18 0.89
C GLN A 39 5.83 -15.44 1.01
N GLY A 40 6.27 -15.14 2.23
CA GLY A 40 7.38 -14.23 2.48
C GLY A 40 7.10 -12.84 1.89
N LEU A 41 5.85 -12.38 2.00
CA LEU A 41 5.38 -11.12 1.46
C LEU A 41 5.99 -9.94 2.20
N ILE A 42 6.56 -8.99 1.46
CA ILE A 42 7.12 -7.75 1.98
C ILE A 42 6.75 -6.56 1.08
N VAL A 43 6.72 -5.37 1.68
CA VAL A 43 6.74 -4.11 0.93
C VAL A 43 8.18 -3.88 0.45
N LYS A 44 8.38 -3.89 -0.87
CA LYS A 44 9.69 -3.64 -1.48
C LYS A 44 10.04 -2.16 -1.47
N ARG A 45 9.08 -1.31 -1.85
CA ARG A 45 9.17 0.15 -1.83
C ARG A 45 7.79 0.78 -1.98
N VAL A 46 7.67 2.01 -1.50
CA VAL A 46 6.58 2.94 -1.83
C VAL A 46 7.20 4.06 -2.67
N GLN A 47 6.65 4.33 -3.84
CA GLN A 47 7.14 5.36 -4.75
C GLN A 47 5.96 6.14 -5.33
N GLY A 48 5.77 7.38 -4.86
CA GLY A 48 4.61 8.18 -5.25
C GLY A 48 3.31 7.45 -4.91
N LEU A 49 2.46 7.23 -5.92
CA LEU A 49 1.20 6.50 -5.81
C LEU A 49 1.32 4.98 -6.00
N GLU A 50 2.53 4.42 -5.97
CA GLU A 50 2.75 3.00 -6.21
C GLU A 50 3.34 2.30 -4.99
N VAL A 51 2.67 1.24 -4.55
CA VAL A 51 3.19 0.30 -3.55
C VAL A 51 3.64 -0.98 -4.25
N HIS A 52 4.94 -1.23 -4.23
CA HIS A 52 5.57 -2.40 -4.84
C HIS A 52 5.75 -3.50 -3.79
N LEU A 53 5.18 -4.67 -4.08
CA LEU A 53 5.25 -5.87 -3.24
C LEU A 53 6.26 -6.88 -3.79
N GLN A 54 6.85 -7.65 -2.89
CA GLN A 54 7.73 -8.76 -3.23
C GLN A 54 7.36 -9.98 -2.39
N THR A 55 7.48 -11.17 -2.99
CA THR A 55 7.28 -12.48 -2.35
C THR A 55 8.49 -13.37 -2.57
N LYS A 56 8.59 -14.46 -1.80
CA LYS A 56 9.61 -15.50 -1.97
C LYS A 56 8.98 -16.72 -2.62
N GLY A 57 9.11 -16.83 -3.94
CA GLY A 57 8.79 -18.04 -4.72
C GLY A 57 7.30 -18.31 -4.95
N LEU A 58 6.39 -17.84 -4.08
CA LEU A 58 4.95 -17.97 -4.25
C LEU A 58 4.32 -16.72 -4.94
N PRO A 59 3.20 -16.89 -5.67
CA PRO A 59 2.44 -15.76 -6.19
C PRO A 59 1.91 -14.88 -5.04
N VAL A 60 1.64 -13.61 -5.31
CA VAL A 60 1.03 -12.70 -4.32
C VAL A 60 -0.44 -13.07 -4.15
N ASP A 61 -0.89 -13.22 -2.92
CA ASP A 61 -2.31 -13.16 -2.57
C ASP A 61 -2.44 -12.64 -1.14
N CYS A 62 -2.85 -11.37 -1.00
CA CYS A 62 -2.89 -10.70 0.28
C CYS A 62 -3.99 -9.64 0.38
N TYR A 63 -4.45 -9.42 1.60
CA TYR A 63 -5.14 -8.20 1.97
C TYR A 63 -4.13 -7.10 2.29
N TYR A 64 -4.53 -5.85 2.03
CA TYR A 64 -3.74 -4.68 2.39
C TYR A 64 -4.62 -3.64 3.07
N MET A 65 -4.00 -2.88 3.97
CA MET A 65 -4.52 -1.64 4.53
C MET A 65 -3.42 -0.60 4.42
N ILE A 66 -3.71 0.48 3.71
CA ILE A 66 -2.79 1.58 3.44
C ILE A 66 -3.38 2.81 4.09
N VAL A 67 -2.57 3.48 4.91
CA VAL A 67 -2.97 4.64 5.71
C VAL A 67 -2.02 5.77 5.39
N GLY A 68 -2.55 6.98 5.21
CA GLY A 68 -1.75 8.19 5.05
C GLY A 68 -2.38 9.36 5.79
N ASP A 69 -1.55 10.24 6.31
CA ASP A 69 -2.01 11.49 6.89
C ASP A 69 -2.37 12.50 5.80
N LEU A 70 -3.39 13.31 6.08
CA LEU A 70 -3.78 14.36 5.15
C LEU A 70 -2.71 15.45 5.14
N LEU A 71 -2.52 16.10 4.00
CA LEU A 71 -1.69 17.30 3.94
C LEU A 71 -2.23 18.34 4.93
N ASP A 72 -1.36 18.81 5.82
CA ASP A 72 -1.68 19.87 6.77
C ASP A 72 -1.77 21.19 5.98
N THR A 73 -2.95 21.48 5.45
CA THR A 73 -3.24 22.77 4.84
C THR A 73 -3.34 23.80 5.96
N LYS A 74 -2.21 24.33 6.41
CA LYS A 74 -2.22 25.51 7.28
C LYS A 74 -2.69 26.70 6.44
N GLU A 75 -3.94 27.10 6.68
CA GLU A 75 -4.49 28.41 6.28
C GLU A 75 -3.76 29.55 6.98
#